data_AF-A0A7C9RL23-F1
#
_entry.id   AF-A0A7C9RL23-F1
#
_cell.length_a   1.000
_cell.length_b   1.000
_cell.length_c   1.000
_cell.angle_alpha   90.00
_cell.angle_beta   90.00
_cell.angle_gamma   90.00
#
_symmetry.space_group_name_H-M   'P 1'
#
loop_
_entity.id
_entity.type
_entity.pdbx_description
1 polymer ?
#
loop_
_entity_poly.entity_id
_entity_poly.type
_entity_poly.pdbx_seq_one_letter_code
_entity_poly.pdbx_strand_id
1 'polypeptide(L)'
;MPLHAATTLRGALYTLGRDDETWLRTVDALLGQVLSGTSIQQSMHGLYGWIEGGELSELLREAMARTTQQLPSLRGLVRLETVAAVHTVLVARAFFESIRETLADVDDLCAPDGEVWHQEDHSFVSHLYSDDVPAPSARDFADSLQNIVRWAADRAERVHRALKRSNPVNTSKALLEVRFPWTVATRYEADYRSCATRIPEFAVWADPSQESLDQLESTFGHDAQADFHRDARTTLTRLNNALLEEHLLGDADLPTFEDVFVQLCYRMITAGPLALLASDSWWSSEVPRQSGLHTLLTRHFTSSESSRAPLLMIGGPGSGKSMLTKVIAARIPDSGFTVVTVPLRSTAIGLRGRAGRTGPAGPHRRTSRVERSR
;
A
#
# COMPACT_ATOMS: atom_id res chain seq x y z
N MET A 1 18.45 4.77 -2.35
CA MET A 1 18.02 3.60 -3.15
C MET A 1 16.58 3.84 -3.58
N PRO A 2 16.18 3.71 -4.86
CA PRO A 2 14.76 3.53 -5.15
C PRO A 2 14.39 2.10 -4.71
N LEU A 3 13.80 1.97 -3.51
CA LEU A 3 12.38 1.74 -3.24
C LEU A 3 11.81 0.49 -3.92
N HIS A 4 12.34 -0.68 -3.57
CA HIS A 4 11.54 -1.89 -3.67
C HIS A 4 10.32 -1.71 -2.78
N ALA A 5 9.11 -1.83 -3.34
CA ALA A 5 7.90 -1.68 -2.56
C ALA A 5 7.87 -2.72 -1.44
N ALA A 6 7.52 -2.31 -0.22
CA ALA A 6 7.45 -3.19 0.95
C ALA A 6 6.45 -4.36 0.81
N THR A 7 5.59 -4.30 -0.20
CA THR A 7 4.65 -5.34 -0.65
C THR A 7 5.29 -6.42 -1.52
N THR A 8 6.53 -6.23 -1.97
CA THR A 8 7.34 -7.25 -2.67
C THR A 8 8.22 -7.97 -1.65
N LEU A 9 8.52 -9.26 -1.87
CA LEU A 9 9.37 -10.00 -0.93
C LEU A 9 10.76 -9.36 -0.78
N ARG A 10 11.37 -8.92 -1.88
CA ARG A 10 12.66 -8.21 -1.86
C ARG A 10 12.55 -6.91 -1.04
N GLY A 11 11.55 -6.09 -1.29
CA GLY A 11 11.36 -4.82 -0.57
C GLY A 11 11.07 -5.03 0.91
N ALA A 12 10.30 -6.05 1.25
CA ALA A 12 10.03 -6.40 2.64
C ALA A 12 11.30 -6.80 3.39
N LEU A 13 12.13 -7.69 2.81
CA LEU A 13 13.38 -8.11 3.41
C LEU A 13 14.37 -6.95 3.58
N TYR A 14 14.50 -6.06 2.59
CA TYR A 14 15.28 -4.83 2.75
C TYR A 14 14.73 -3.90 3.85
N THR A 15 13.41 -3.82 3.99
CA THR A 15 12.77 -2.97 5.01
C THR A 15 13.00 -3.53 6.44
N LEU A 16 12.96 -4.86 6.61
CA LEU A 16 13.28 -5.52 7.87
C LEU A 16 14.76 -5.39 8.24
N GLY A 17 15.64 -5.43 7.24
CA GLY A 17 17.10 -5.34 7.42
C GLY A 17 17.67 -3.92 7.39
N ARG A 18 16.84 -2.88 7.35
CA ARG A 18 17.30 -1.50 7.08
C ARG A 18 18.40 -1.03 8.03
N ASP A 19 18.32 -1.46 9.29
CA ASP A 19 19.20 -1.04 10.39
C ASP A 19 20.19 -2.14 10.80
N ASP A 20 20.25 -3.24 10.03
CA ASP A 20 21.07 -4.42 10.33
C ASP A 20 21.68 -5.01 9.04
N GLU A 21 22.77 -4.38 8.57
CA GLU A 21 23.50 -4.81 7.38
C GLU A 21 24.09 -6.22 7.51
N THR A 22 24.38 -6.67 8.74
CA THR A 22 24.91 -8.01 8.98
C THR A 22 23.82 -9.04 8.79
N TRP A 23 22.64 -8.82 9.36
CA TRP A 23 21.46 -9.66 9.13
C TRP A 23 21.12 -9.72 7.64
N LEU A 24 21.11 -8.58 6.95
CA LEU A 24 20.76 -8.55 5.53
C LEU A 24 21.73 -9.35 4.67
N ARG A 25 23.03 -9.28 4.95
CA ARG A 25 24.05 -10.10 4.27
C ARG A 25 23.87 -11.58 4.55
N THR A 26 23.56 -11.96 5.79
CA THR A 26 23.30 -13.37 6.16
C THR A 26 22.06 -13.91 5.46
N VAL A 27 20.96 -13.17 5.48
CA VAL A 27 19.72 -13.55 4.78
C VAL A 27 19.96 -13.66 3.27
N ASP A 28 20.65 -12.69 2.67
CA ASP A 28 20.94 -12.73 1.24
C ASP A 28 21.84 -13.92 0.88
N ALA A 29 22.82 -14.26 1.71
CA ALA A 29 23.66 -15.44 1.51
C ALA A 29 22.86 -16.75 1.56
N LEU A 30 21.95 -16.90 2.53
CA LEU A 30 21.05 -18.07 2.64
C LEU A 30 20.10 -18.18 1.44
N LEU A 31 19.78 -17.05 0.80
CA LEU A 31 18.93 -16.96 -0.38
C LEU A 31 19.71 -16.92 -1.70
N GLY A 32 21.00 -17.28 -1.70
CA GLY A 32 21.81 -17.34 -2.91
C GLY A 32 22.04 -15.98 -3.59
N GLN A 33 22.15 -14.92 -2.81
CA GLN A 33 22.42 -13.53 -3.23
C GLN A 33 21.31 -12.91 -4.09
N VAL A 34 20.06 -13.38 -3.94
CA VAL A 34 18.91 -12.93 -4.75
C VAL A 34 18.44 -11.50 -4.45
N LEU A 35 18.80 -10.94 -3.30
CA LEU A 35 18.45 -9.57 -2.92
C LEU A 35 19.41 -8.58 -3.56
N SER A 36 20.73 -8.76 -3.40
CA SER A 36 21.76 -7.85 -3.92
C SER A 36 21.96 -7.92 -5.44
N GLY A 37 21.57 -9.02 -6.06
CA GLY A 37 21.61 -9.20 -7.51
C GLY A 37 21.95 -10.65 -7.83
N THR A 38 21.00 -11.36 -8.44
CA THR A 38 21.16 -12.77 -8.74
C THR A 38 22.29 -12.98 -9.75
N SER A 39 23.29 -13.78 -9.36
CA SER A 39 23.98 -14.59 -10.36
C SER A 39 22.92 -15.45 -11.05
N ILE A 40 22.85 -15.36 -12.38
CA ILE A 40 21.86 -16.06 -13.17
C ILE A 40 21.88 -17.56 -12.84
N GLN A 41 23.08 -18.11 -12.70
CA GLN A 41 23.38 -19.50 -12.38
C GLN A 41 22.90 -19.95 -10.99
N GLN A 42 22.79 -19.03 -10.04
CA GLN A 42 22.45 -19.34 -8.64
C GLN A 42 21.03 -18.95 -8.24
N SER A 43 20.21 -18.45 -9.18
CA SER A 43 18.89 -17.92 -8.84
C SER A 43 18.00 -18.92 -8.11
N MET A 44 18.09 -20.20 -8.44
CA MET A 44 17.27 -21.23 -7.78
C MET A 44 17.60 -21.40 -6.29
N HIS A 45 18.80 -21.05 -5.82
CA HIS A 45 19.10 -21.03 -4.38
C HIS A 45 18.18 -20.05 -3.63
N GLY A 46 17.67 -19.00 -4.29
CA GLY A 46 16.66 -18.13 -3.72
C GLY A 46 15.30 -18.81 -3.48
N LEU A 47 15.01 -19.95 -4.10
CA LEU A 47 13.86 -20.80 -3.77
C LEU A 47 14.25 -21.87 -2.75
N TYR A 48 15.34 -22.60 -3.00
CA TYR A 48 15.76 -23.72 -2.15
C TYR A 48 16.15 -23.27 -0.75
N GLY A 49 16.71 -22.07 -0.58
CA GLY A 49 16.99 -21.47 0.73
C GLY A 49 15.75 -21.36 1.62
N TRP A 50 14.54 -21.25 1.05
CA TRP A 50 13.29 -21.31 1.81
C TRP A 50 12.80 -22.73 2.09
N ILE A 51 13.02 -23.66 1.16
CA ILE A 51 12.59 -25.06 1.27
C ILE A 51 13.45 -25.78 2.33
N GLU A 52 14.75 -25.58 2.28
CA GLU A 52 15.74 -26.17 3.21
C GLU A 52 15.83 -25.40 4.54
N GLY A 53 15.56 -24.08 4.52
CA GLY A 53 16.04 -23.13 5.53
C GLY A 53 15.31 -23.10 6.86
N GLY A 54 15.71 -23.97 7.80
CA GLY A 54 15.45 -23.78 9.23
C GLY A 54 16.08 -22.49 9.77
N GLU A 55 17.34 -22.23 9.43
CA GLU A 55 18.08 -21.03 9.86
C GLU A 55 17.43 -19.73 9.37
N LEU A 56 17.01 -19.68 8.10
CA LEU A 56 16.30 -18.53 7.54
C LEU A 56 14.99 -18.26 8.30
N SER A 57 14.25 -19.30 8.64
CA SER A 57 12.99 -19.19 9.39
C SER A 57 13.20 -18.52 10.75
N GLU A 58 14.26 -18.90 11.47
CA GLU A 58 14.62 -18.31 12.76
C GLU A 58 15.06 -16.85 12.63
N LEU A 59 15.92 -16.54 11.65
CA LEU A 59 16.38 -15.17 11.38
C LEU A 59 15.22 -14.22 11.05
N LEU A 60 14.24 -14.68 10.28
CA LEU A 60 13.05 -13.91 9.94
C LEU A 60 12.15 -13.70 11.15
N ARG A 61 11.95 -14.74 11.96
CA ARG A 61 11.16 -14.65 13.21
C ARG A 61 11.74 -13.62 14.15
N GLU A 62 13.06 -13.61 14.34
CA GLU A 62 13.76 -12.64 15.17
C GLU A 62 13.69 -11.22 14.60
N ALA A 63 13.94 -11.04 13.31
CA ALA A 63 13.86 -9.74 12.65
C ALA A 63 12.45 -9.15 12.72
N MET A 64 11.42 -9.97 12.51
CA MET A 64 10.02 -9.57 12.71
C MET A 64 9.75 -9.14 14.15
N ALA A 65 10.22 -9.89 15.14
CA ALA A 65 10.03 -9.53 16.55
C ALA A 65 10.68 -8.18 16.89
N ARG A 66 11.94 -7.97 16.45
CA ARG A 66 12.64 -6.67 16.60
C ARG A 66 11.88 -5.55 15.91
N THR A 67 11.46 -5.76 14.67
CA THR A 67 10.71 -4.77 13.87
C THR A 67 9.40 -4.39 14.56
N THR A 68 8.63 -5.37 15.05
CA THR A 68 7.38 -5.12 15.79
C THR A 68 7.62 -4.31 17.06
N GLN A 69 8.71 -4.54 17.79
CA GLN A 69 9.07 -3.76 18.97
C GLN A 69 9.43 -2.30 18.63
N GLN A 70 9.97 -2.05 17.43
CA GLN A 70 10.33 -0.71 16.97
C GLN A 70 9.14 0.08 16.40
N LEU A 71 8.11 -0.59 15.88
CA LEU A 71 6.95 0.04 15.24
C LEU A 71 6.39 1.25 16.03
N PRO A 72 6.19 1.19 17.37
CA PRO A 72 5.67 2.32 18.15
C PRO A 72 6.50 3.60 18.09
N SER A 73 7.76 3.54 17.65
CA SER A 73 8.62 4.72 17.43
C SER A 73 8.57 5.29 16.01
N LEU A 74 8.07 4.52 15.04
CA LEU A 74 8.02 4.92 13.63
C LEU A 74 6.77 5.75 13.33
N ARG A 75 6.84 6.66 12.36
CA ARG A 75 5.72 7.55 11.98
C ARG A 75 5.55 7.64 10.46
N GLY A 76 4.37 8.08 10.04
CA GLY A 76 4.03 8.37 8.65
C GLY A 76 4.35 7.21 7.70
N LEU A 77 4.90 7.55 6.53
CA LEU A 77 5.20 6.58 5.46
C LEU A 77 6.16 5.47 5.93
N VAL A 78 7.17 5.80 6.73
CA VAL A 78 8.14 4.81 7.22
C VAL A 78 7.45 3.74 8.07
N ARG A 79 6.48 4.12 8.91
CA ARG A 79 5.68 3.16 9.67
C ARG A 79 4.83 2.29 8.73
N LEU A 80 4.13 2.91 7.79
CA LEU A 80 3.28 2.20 6.82
C LEU A 80 4.07 1.17 6.00
N GLU A 81 5.25 1.55 5.50
CA GLU A 81 6.15 0.66 4.77
C GLU A 81 6.65 -0.49 5.66
N THR A 82 6.96 -0.19 6.92
CA THR A 82 7.41 -1.21 7.88
C THR A 82 6.30 -2.22 8.19
N VAL A 83 5.06 -1.75 8.41
CA VAL A 83 3.90 -2.62 8.64
C VAL A 83 3.61 -3.47 7.40
N ALA A 84 3.67 -2.87 6.21
CA ALA A 84 3.51 -3.58 4.94
C ALA A 84 4.60 -4.65 4.75
N ALA A 85 5.85 -4.37 5.13
CA ALA A 85 6.94 -5.33 5.07
C ALA A 85 6.71 -6.51 6.03
N VAL A 86 6.28 -6.24 7.27
CA VAL A 86 5.89 -7.29 8.23
C VAL A 86 4.80 -8.18 7.64
N HIS A 87 3.76 -7.58 7.05
CA HIS A 87 2.70 -8.32 6.37
C HIS A 87 3.25 -9.20 5.22
N THR A 88 4.08 -8.64 4.35
CA THR A 88 4.64 -9.38 3.20
C THR A 88 5.46 -10.58 3.65
N VAL A 89 6.27 -10.42 4.71
CA VAL A 89 7.04 -11.52 5.29
C VAL A 89 6.13 -12.57 5.92
N LEU A 90 5.01 -12.19 6.54
CA LEU A 90 4.02 -13.16 7.03
C LEU A 90 3.45 -14.03 5.91
N VAL A 91 3.05 -13.44 4.79
CA VAL A 91 2.53 -14.20 3.64
C VAL A 91 3.60 -15.12 3.07
N ALA A 92 4.82 -14.61 2.89
CA ALA A 92 5.93 -15.40 2.37
C ALA A 92 6.26 -16.59 3.29
N ARG A 93 6.33 -16.37 4.61
CA ARG A 93 6.53 -17.43 5.60
C ARG A 93 5.41 -18.46 5.56
N ALA A 94 4.15 -18.01 5.58
CA ALA A 94 3.01 -18.92 5.53
C ALA A 94 3.04 -19.82 4.28
N PHE A 95 3.44 -19.25 3.14
CA PHE A 95 3.59 -19.97 1.87
C PHE A 95 4.75 -20.96 1.90
N PHE A 96 5.97 -20.52 2.22
CA PHE A 96 7.16 -21.37 2.16
C PHE A 96 7.21 -22.42 3.26
N GLU A 97 6.73 -22.11 4.48
CA GLU A 97 6.59 -23.12 5.52
C GLU A 97 5.59 -24.20 5.12
N SER A 98 4.47 -23.83 4.47
CA SER A 98 3.52 -24.80 3.93
C SER A 98 4.13 -25.66 2.81
N ILE A 99 4.98 -25.08 1.94
CA ILE A 99 5.73 -25.85 0.94
C ILE A 99 6.64 -26.87 1.64
N ARG A 100 7.45 -26.42 2.60
CA ARG A 100 8.40 -27.28 3.32
C ARG A 100 7.70 -28.45 3.99
N GLU A 101 6.57 -28.21 4.66
CA GLU A 101 5.78 -29.28 5.28
C GLU A 101 5.15 -30.22 4.25
N THR A 102 4.65 -29.68 3.14
CA THR A 102 4.04 -30.48 2.06
C THR A 102 5.07 -31.35 1.33
N LEU A 103 6.32 -30.91 1.28
CA LEU A 103 7.43 -31.59 0.60
C LEU A 103 8.34 -32.36 1.58
N ALA A 104 7.99 -32.46 2.87
CA ALA A 104 8.85 -33.07 3.88
C ALA A 104 9.18 -34.55 3.60
N ASP A 105 8.26 -35.28 2.94
CA ASP A 105 8.42 -36.68 2.57
C ASP A 105 9.02 -36.89 1.16
N VAL A 106 9.46 -35.82 0.51
CA VAL A 106 10.04 -35.89 -0.84
C VAL A 106 11.56 -35.95 -0.75
N ASP A 107 12.11 -37.13 -0.99
CA ASP A 107 13.55 -37.37 -0.95
C ASP A 107 14.32 -36.70 -2.11
N ASP A 108 15.57 -36.34 -1.84
CA ASP A 108 16.54 -35.79 -2.81
C ASP A 108 16.11 -34.50 -3.55
N LEU A 109 15.34 -33.61 -2.90
CA LEU A 109 15.10 -32.26 -3.41
C LEU A 109 16.37 -31.41 -3.26
N CYS A 110 17.10 -31.24 -4.35
CA CYS A 110 18.31 -30.41 -4.39
C CYS A 110 18.17 -29.23 -5.35
N ALA A 111 18.85 -28.13 -5.03
CA ALA A 111 19.07 -27.05 -5.98
C ALA A 111 19.85 -27.58 -7.21
N PRO A 112 19.52 -27.13 -8.44
CA PRO A 112 20.28 -27.52 -9.62
C PRO A 112 21.73 -27.04 -9.51
N ASP A 113 22.66 -27.85 -10.00
CA ASP A 113 24.07 -27.44 -10.10
C ASP A 113 24.18 -26.15 -10.92
N GLY A 114 25.05 -25.22 -10.51
CA GLY A 114 25.18 -23.90 -11.13
C GLY A 114 25.57 -23.91 -12.62
N GLU A 115 25.98 -25.06 -13.17
CA GLU A 115 26.24 -25.26 -14.59
C GLU A 115 24.96 -25.55 -15.40
N VAL A 116 23.91 -26.08 -14.75
CA VAL A 116 22.62 -26.43 -15.37
C VAL A 116 21.59 -25.38 -14.96
N TRP A 117 21.44 -24.36 -15.79
CA TRP A 117 20.50 -23.27 -15.55
C TRP A 117 19.55 -23.04 -16.74
N HIS A 118 18.30 -22.69 -16.44
CA HIS A 118 17.30 -22.29 -17.43
C HIS A 118 16.81 -20.85 -17.22
N GLN A 119 16.65 -20.10 -18.31
CA GLN A 119 16.12 -18.73 -18.30
C GLN A 119 14.77 -18.60 -17.59
N GLU A 120 13.93 -19.62 -17.74
CA GLU A 120 12.62 -19.68 -17.09
C GLU A 120 12.74 -19.73 -15.55
N ASP A 121 13.78 -20.37 -15.01
CA ASP A 121 14.00 -20.51 -13.57
C ASP A 121 14.43 -19.18 -12.94
N HIS A 122 15.37 -18.48 -13.57
CA HIS A 122 15.75 -17.13 -13.12
C HIS A 122 14.60 -16.14 -13.22
N SER A 123 13.85 -16.18 -14.33
CA SER A 123 12.70 -15.28 -14.53
C SER A 123 11.65 -15.54 -13.46
N PHE A 124 11.39 -16.81 -13.15
CA PHE A 124 10.50 -17.20 -12.07
C PHE A 124 10.96 -16.68 -10.71
N VAL A 125 12.22 -16.90 -10.33
CA VAL A 125 12.75 -16.42 -9.04
C VAL A 125 12.72 -14.89 -9.00
N SER A 126 13.14 -14.21 -10.06
CA SER A 126 13.08 -12.75 -10.13
C SER A 126 11.66 -12.22 -9.88
N HIS A 127 10.64 -12.84 -10.50
CA HIS A 127 9.23 -12.52 -10.26
C HIS A 127 8.76 -12.91 -8.85
N LEU A 128 9.23 -14.02 -8.29
CA LEU A 128 8.91 -14.43 -6.91
C LEU A 128 9.32 -13.36 -5.89
N TYR A 129 10.44 -12.68 -6.13
CA TYR A 129 10.98 -11.64 -5.24
C TYR A 129 10.49 -10.22 -5.56
N SER A 130 10.07 -9.96 -6.80
CA SER A 130 9.75 -8.62 -7.29
C SER A 130 8.26 -8.37 -7.53
N ASP A 131 7.45 -9.43 -7.64
CA ASP A 131 6.00 -9.28 -7.75
C ASP A 131 5.40 -8.86 -6.40
N ASP A 132 4.33 -8.09 -6.46
CA ASP A 132 3.57 -7.73 -5.27
C ASP A 132 2.84 -8.95 -4.70
N VAL A 133 2.94 -9.09 -3.39
CA VAL A 133 2.09 -9.97 -2.59
C VAL A 133 0.74 -9.27 -2.37
N PRO A 134 -0.39 -9.99 -2.32
CA PRO A 134 -1.68 -9.40 -2.00
C PRO A 134 -1.62 -8.70 -0.64
N ALA A 135 -1.68 -7.38 -0.64
CA ALA A 135 -1.60 -6.58 0.57
C ALA A 135 -2.99 -6.36 1.19
N PRO A 136 -3.08 -6.13 2.51
CA PRO A 136 -4.30 -5.68 3.14
C PRO A 136 -4.67 -4.33 2.53
N SER A 137 -5.94 -4.21 2.14
CA SER A 137 -6.47 -3.04 1.46
C SER A 137 -7.64 -2.47 2.25
N ALA A 138 -8.29 -1.44 1.73
CA ALA A 138 -9.54 -0.93 2.30
C ALA A 138 -10.69 -1.95 2.29
N ARG A 139 -10.52 -3.09 1.60
CA ARG A 139 -11.52 -4.14 1.45
C ARG A 139 -11.70 -4.98 2.72
N ASP A 140 -12.68 -5.87 2.68
CA ASP A 140 -12.91 -6.83 3.76
C ASP A 140 -11.72 -7.81 3.91
N PHE A 141 -11.50 -8.27 5.13
CA PHE A 141 -10.46 -9.24 5.46
C PHE A 141 -10.74 -10.58 4.77
N ALA A 142 -12.01 -10.98 4.66
CA ALA A 142 -12.42 -12.20 3.94
C ALA A 142 -12.02 -12.15 2.44
N ASP A 143 -12.19 -11.00 1.79
CA ASP A 143 -11.74 -10.79 0.41
C ASP A 143 -10.21 -10.87 0.30
N SER A 144 -9.51 -10.35 1.30
CA SER A 144 -8.05 -10.40 1.38
C SER A 144 -7.57 -11.86 1.48
N LEU A 145 -8.21 -12.70 2.30
CA LEU A 145 -7.91 -14.13 2.39
C LEU A 145 -8.14 -14.84 1.06
N GLN A 146 -9.23 -14.53 0.33
CA GLN A 146 -9.43 -15.10 -1.01
C GLN A 146 -8.32 -14.70 -2.00
N ASN A 147 -7.80 -13.48 -1.90
CA ASN A 147 -6.66 -13.05 -2.72
C ASN A 147 -5.38 -13.83 -2.37
N ILE A 148 -5.15 -14.11 -1.08
CA ILE A 148 -4.04 -14.98 -0.65
C ILE A 148 -4.20 -16.39 -1.19
N VAL A 149 -5.41 -16.98 -1.17
CA VAL A 149 -5.69 -18.29 -1.77
C VAL A 149 -5.37 -18.30 -3.28
N ARG A 150 -5.84 -17.29 -4.03
CA ARG A 150 -5.57 -17.19 -5.49
C ARG A 150 -4.08 -17.02 -5.77
N TRP A 151 -3.41 -16.16 -5.01
CA TRP A 151 -1.98 -15.92 -5.14
C TRP A 151 -1.17 -17.18 -4.80
N ALA A 152 -1.50 -17.87 -3.71
CA ALA A 152 -0.83 -19.10 -3.31
C ALA A 152 -0.99 -20.20 -4.36
N ALA A 153 -2.16 -20.31 -5.00
CA ALA A 153 -2.38 -21.26 -6.09
C ALA A 153 -1.49 -20.96 -7.32
N ASP A 154 -1.47 -19.71 -7.80
CA ASP A 154 -0.59 -19.30 -8.93
C ASP A 154 0.89 -19.54 -8.60
N ARG A 155 1.32 -19.17 -7.39
CA ARG A 155 2.72 -19.34 -6.98
C ARG A 155 3.10 -20.81 -6.79
N ALA A 156 2.21 -21.62 -6.22
CA ALA A 156 2.44 -23.06 -6.03
C ALA A 156 2.59 -23.79 -7.37
N GLU A 157 1.78 -23.43 -8.38
CA GLU A 157 1.91 -23.99 -9.73
C GLU A 157 3.30 -23.70 -10.34
N ARG A 158 3.78 -22.46 -10.18
CA ARG A 158 5.10 -22.05 -10.68
C ARG A 158 6.25 -22.73 -9.94
N VAL A 159 6.15 -22.84 -8.60
CA VAL A 159 7.11 -23.60 -7.78
C VAL A 159 7.13 -25.07 -8.23
N HIS A 160 5.97 -25.71 -8.36
CA HIS A 160 5.88 -27.10 -8.82
C HIS A 160 6.55 -27.28 -10.20
N ARG A 161 6.32 -26.35 -11.15
CA ARG A 161 6.95 -26.42 -12.48
C ARG A 161 8.47 -26.29 -12.40
N ALA A 162 8.99 -25.41 -11.54
CA ALA A 162 10.43 -25.23 -11.32
C ALA A 162 11.08 -26.46 -10.64
N LEU A 163 10.41 -27.01 -9.62
CA LEU A 163 10.84 -28.25 -8.95
C LEU A 163 10.82 -29.43 -9.91
N LYS A 164 9.77 -29.58 -10.73
CA LYS A 164 9.68 -30.63 -11.75
C LYS A 164 10.81 -30.57 -12.78
N ARG A 165 11.24 -29.36 -13.14
CA ARG A 165 12.37 -29.17 -14.08
C ARG A 165 13.69 -29.55 -13.44
N SER A 166 13.91 -29.14 -12.19
CA SER A 166 15.15 -29.40 -11.45
C SER A 166 15.27 -30.86 -10.98
N ASN A 167 14.15 -31.47 -10.59
CA ASN A 167 14.06 -32.79 -9.96
C ASN A 167 12.98 -33.66 -10.65
N PRO A 168 13.19 -34.06 -11.91
CA PRO A 168 12.14 -34.70 -12.73
C PRO A 168 11.65 -36.05 -12.20
N VAL A 169 12.45 -36.73 -11.39
CA VAL A 169 12.13 -38.06 -10.83
C VAL A 169 11.37 -37.94 -9.51
N ASN A 170 11.68 -36.95 -8.67
CA ASN A 170 11.21 -36.85 -7.29
C ASN A 170 10.30 -35.63 -7.05
N THR A 171 9.35 -35.35 -7.94
CA THR A 171 8.43 -34.21 -7.77
C THR A 171 7.04 -34.61 -7.30
N SER A 172 6.58 -34.01 -6.21
CA SER A 172 5.21 -34.16 -5.70
C SER A 172 4.21 -33.24 -6.42
N LYS A 173 3.01 -33.75 -6.69
CA LYS A 173 1.86 -32.96 -7.15
C LYS A 173 1.06 -32.33 -6.00
N ALA A 174 1.46 -32.56 -4.73
CA ALA A 174 0.73 -32.08 -3.56
C ALA A 174 0.54 -30.55 -3.55
N LEU A 175 1.50 -29.79 -4.09
CA LEU A 175 1.39 -28.33 -4.26
C LEU A 175 0.24 -27.90 -5.20
N LEU A 176 -0.18 -28.77 -6.12
CA LEU A 176 -1.28 -28.52 -7.07
C LEU A 176 -2.65 -28.92 -6.52
N GLU A 177 -2.69 -29.55 -5.34
CA GLU A 177 -3.95 -29.98 -4.76
C GLU A 177 -4.73 -28.77 -4.27
N VAL A 178 -6.06 -28.82 -4.46
CA VAL A 178 -6.97 -27.72 -4.08
C VAL A 178 -6.82 -27.31 -2.62
N ARG A 179 -6.45 -28.24 -1.72
CA ARG A 179 -6.26 -27.95 -0.29
C ARG A 179 -5.03 -27.08 0.02
N PHE A 180 -3.97 -27.14 -0.80
CA PHE A 180 -2.70 -26.49 -0.48
C PHE A 180 -2.85 -24.95 -0.32
N PRO A 181 -3.48 -24.22 -1.26
CA PRO A 181 -3.67 -22.77 -1.10
C PRO A 181 -4.52 -22.38 0.11
N TRP A 182 -5.47 -23.24 0.52
CA TRP A 182 -6.26 -23.01 1.74
C TRP A 182 -5.44 -23.24 3.00
N THR A 183 -4.53 -24.23 3.01
CA THR A 183 -3.58 -24.42 4.12
C THR A 183 -2.70 -23.18 4.31
N VAL A 184 -2.19 -22.60 3.21
CA VAL A 184 -1.42 -21.35 3.25
C VAL A 184 -2.25 -20.20 3.84
N ALA A 185 -3.48 -20.02 3.36
CA ALA A 185 -4.36 -18.96 3.85
C ALA A 185 -4.73 -19.12 5.33
N THR A 186 -4.99 -20.34 5.80
CA THR A 186 -5.28 -20.64 7.21
C THR A 186 -4.08 -20.33 8.10
N ARG A 187 -2.86 -20.71 7.69
CA ARG A 187 -1.63 -20.37 8.42
C ARG A 187 -1.43 -18.85 8.49
N TYR A 188 -1.54 -18.20 7.33
CA TYR A 188 -1.46 -16.74 7.25
C TYR A 188 -2.49 -16.07 8.16
N GLU A 189 -3.75 -16.52 8.17
CA GLU A 189 -4.81 -15.95 9.01
C GLU A 189 -4.46 -16.05 10.51
N ALA A 190 -3.94 -17.21 10.95
CA ALA A 190 -3.53 -17.40 12.34
C ALA A 190 -2.41 -16.44 12.75
N ASP A 191 -1.35 -16.34 11.94
CA ASP A 191 -0.22 -15.44 12.21
C ASP A 191 -0.63 -13.96 12.10
N TYR A 192 -1.52 -13.64 11.17
CA TYR A 192 -2.09 -12.31 11.00
C TYR A 192 -2.84 -11.87 12.25
N ARG A 193 -3.72 -12.72 12.79
CA ARG A 193 -4.46 -12.42 14.03
C ARG A 193 -3.54 -12.26 15.22
N SER A 194 -2.47 -13.05 15.31
CA SER A 194 -1.42 -12.85 16.33
C SER A 194 -0.76 -11.47 16.20
N CYS A 195 -0.49 -11.02 14.98
CA CYS A 195 0.05 -9.67 14.74
C CYS A 195 -0.97 -8.57 15.07
N ALA A 196 -2.26 -8.77 14.79
CA ALA A 196 -3.33 -7.82 15.11
C ALA A 196 -3.42 -7.48 16.62
N THR A 197 -3.00 -8.39 17.50
CA THR A 197 -2.96 -8.12 18.96
C THR A 197 -1.87 -7.12 19.37
N ARG A 198 -0.87 -6.88 18.51
CA ARG A 198 0.33 -6.06 18.81
C ARG A 198 0.51 -4.89 17.85
N ILE A 199 -0.07 -4.98 16.66
CA ILE A 199 0.07 -4.00 15.57
C ILE A 199 -1.34 -3.48 15.25
N PRO A 200 -1.68 -2.24 15.63
CA PRO A 200 -3.02 -1.67 15.43
C PRO A 200 -3.53 -1.75 13.99
N GLU A 201 -2.65 -1.51 13.01
CA GLU A 201 -3.00 -1.55 11.59
C GLU A 201 -3.59 -2.91 11.18
N PHE A 202 -3.06 -4.01 11.71
CA PHE A 202 -3.58 -5.35 11.44
C PHE A 202 -4.98 -5.55 12.06
N ALA A 203 -5.26 -4.94 13.21
CA ALA A 203 -6.59 -4.98 13.82
C ALA A 203 -7.61 -4.21 12.97
N VAL A 204 -7.26 -2.98 12.55
CA VAL A 204 -8.07 -2.11 11.68
C VAL A 204 -8.48 -2.83 10.38
N TRP A 205 -7.54 -3.56 9.81
CA TRP A 205 -7.72 -4.30 8.56
C TRP A 205 -8.53 -5.60 8.77
N ALA A 206 -8.41 -6.27 9.92
CA ALA A 206 -9.15 -7.50 10.23
C ALA A 206 -10.63 -7.26 10.55
N ASP A 207 -10.95 -6.26 11.38
CA ASP A 207 -12.31 -6.06 11.90
C ASP A 207 -12.74 -4.59 11.74
N PRO A 208 -13.75 -4.29 10.91
CA PRO A 208 -14.23 -2.92 10.69
C PRO A 208 -15.12 -2.40 11.82
N SER A 209 -15.63 -3.28 12.69
CA SER A 209 -16.80 -2.99 13.52
C SER A 209 -16.55 -2.04 14.69
N GLN A 210 -15.29 -1.66 14.95
CA GLN A 210 -14.91 -1.01 16.21
C GLN A 210 -14.35 0.42 16.07
N GLU A 211 -14.05 0.93 14.87
CA GLU A 211 -13.13 2.09 14.78
C GLU A 211 -13.67 3.33 14.03
N SER A 212 -13.62 4.48 14.73
CA SER A 212 -13.86 5.84 14.20
C SER A 212 -12.55 6.47 13.69
N LEU A 213 -12.64 7.49 12.81
CA LEU A 213 -11.49 8.33 12.45
C LEU A 213 -10.81 8.93 13.70
N ASP A 214 -11.56 9.16 14.78
CA ASP A 214 -11.04 9.71 16.04
C ASP A 214 -10.08 8.72 16.76
N GLN A 215 -10.20 7.41 16.51
CA GLN A 215 -9.25 6.41 17.03
C GLN A 215 -8.00 6.23 16.14
N LEU A 216 -7.98 6.77 14.92
CA LEU A 216 -6.71 6.93 14.20
C LEU A 216 -5.77 7.84 14.98
N GLU A 217 -6.32 8.81 15.71
CA GLU A 217 -5.54 9.72 16.55
C GLU A 217 -4.80 8.97 17.67
N SER A 218 -5.42 7.97 18.29
CA SER A 218 -4.73 7.12 19.29
C SER A 218 -3.75 6.13 18.66
N THR A 219 -4.02 5.67 17.44
CA THR A 219 -3.15 4.75 16.68
C THR A 219 -1.87 5.44 16.20
N PHE A 220 -1.97 6.71 15.78
CA PHE A 220 -0.84 7.51 15.30
C PHE A 220 -0.25 8.45 16.36
N GLY A 221 -0.98 8.73 17.43
CA GLY A 221 -0.60 9.68 18.47
C GLY A 221 0.19 9.03 19.58
N HIS A 222 1.52 9.12 19.51
CA HIS A 222 2.41 9.23 20.68
C HIS A 222 3.58 10.15 20.29
N ASP A 223 3.88 11.12 21.15
CA ASP A 223 4.60 12.35 20.82
C ASP A 223 6.12 12.25 21.11
N ALA A 224 6.95 12.70 20.14
CA ALA A 224 8.26 13.33 20.36
C ALA A 224 8.89 13.85 19.04
N GLN A 225 9.01 15.17 18.95
CA GLN A 225 10.09 15.98 18.32
C GLN A 225 10.06 16.37 16.81
N ALA A 226 9.83 17.68 16.57
CA ALA A 226 10.68 18.64 15.83
C ALA A 226 9.95 20.00 15.69
N ASP A 227 10.47 21.06 16.33
CA ASP A 227 9.75 22.33 16.56
C ASP A 227 9.37 23.13 15.30
N PHE A 228 10.10 23.00 14.19
CA PHE A 228 9.82 23.77 12.96
C PHE A 228 8.69 23.16 12.10
N HIS A 229 8.67 21.83 11.93
CA HIS A 229 7.59 21.14 11.21
C HIS A 229 6.29 21.12 12.00
N ARG A 230 6.37 21.22 13.34
CA ARG A 230 5.22 21.38 14.22
C ARG A 230 4.43 22.64 13.85
N ASP A 231 5.10 23.77 13.61
CA ASP A 231 4.41 25.04 13.37
C ASP A 231 3.59 25.07 12.05
N ALA A 232 4.16 24.59 10.94
CA ALA A 232 3.43 24.50 9.67
C ALA A 232 2.31 23.46 9.70
N ARG A 233 2.52 22.29 10.33
CA ARG A 233 1.49 21.25 10.49
C ARG A 233 0.35 21.74 11.36
N THR A 234 0.66 22.27 12.54
CA THR A 234 -0.34 22.82 13.45
C THR A 234 -1.11 23.97 12.79
N THR A 235 -0.44 24.82 11.99
CA THR A 235 -1.12 25.86 11.21
C THR A 235 -2.10 25.27 10.19
N LEU A 236 -1.69 24.27 9.41
CA LEU A 236 -2.57 23.61 8.43
C LEU A 236 -3.72 22.86 9.10
N THR A 237 -3.48 22.19 10.22
CA THR A 237 -4.52 21.51 11.01
C THR A 237 -5.56 22.52 11.49
N ARG A 238 -5.12 23.64 12.09
CA ARG A 238 -6.02 24.72 12.50
C ARG A 238 -6.83 25.28 11.34
N LEU A 239 -6.19 25.49 10.18
CA LEU A 239 -6.87 25.96 8.97
C LEU A 239 -7.93 24.96 8.47
N ASN A 240 -7.62 23.66 8.49
CA ASN A 240 -8.57 22.63 8.08
C ASN A 240 -9.74 22.52 9.08
N ASN A 241 -9.47 22.60 10.38
CA ASN A 241 -10.50 22.56 11.43
C ASN A 241 -11.42 23.77 11.39
N ALA A 242 -10.89 24.97 11.17
CA ALA A 242 -11.69 26.19 11.04
C ALA A 242 -12.73 26.12 9.91
N LEU A 243 -12.51 25.30 8.87
CA LEU A 243 -13.47 25.08 7.80
C LEU A 243 -14.68 24.22 8.20
N LEU A 244 -14.57 23.44 9.28
CA LEU A 244 -15.68 22.66 9.84
C LEU A 244 -16.49 23.46 10.87
N GLU A 245 -15.82 24.37 11.59
CA GLU A 245 -16.43 25.29 12.56
C GLU A 245 -17.20 26.44 11.88
N GLU A 246 -17.04 26.61 10.56
CA GLU A 246 -17.81 27.56 9.77
C GLU A 246 -19.31 27.22 9.84
N HIS A 247 -20.12 28.21 10.22
CA HIS A 247 -21.57 28.03 10.32
C HIS A 247 -22.20 28.02 8.94
N LEU A 248 -23.28 27.25 8.78
CA LEU A 248 -23.97 27.19 7.49
C LEU A 248 -24.40 28.59 7.04
N LEU A 249 -24.13 28.90 5.76
CA LEU A 249 -24.42 30.22 5.16
C LEU A 249 -23.74 31.41 5.87
N GLY A 250 -22.82 31.17 6.79
CA GLY A 250 -22.18 32.20 7.61
C GLY A 250 -23.07 32.76 8.73
N ASP A 251 -24.17 32.08 9.06
CA ASP A 251 -25.13 32.51 10.08
C ASP A 251 -24.85 31.81 11.42
N ALA A 252 -24.55 32.58 12.46
CA ALA A 252 -24.21 32.06 13.79
C ALA A 252 -25.36 31.31 14.47
N ASP A 253 -26.61 31.52 14.03
CA ASP A 253 -27.78 30.81 14.56
C ASP A 253 -28.00 29.45 13.86
N LEU A 254 -27.26 29.16 12.79
CA LEU A 254 -27.31 27.89 12.08
C LEU A 254 -26.21 26.93 12.57
N PRO A 255 -26.45 25.61 12.56
CA PRO A 255 -25.43 24.63 12.96
C PRO A 255 -24.17 24.73 12.10
N THR A 256 -23.05 24.27 12.64
CA THR A 256 -21.79 24.20 11.91
C THR A 256 -21.83 23.15 10.82
N PHE A 257 -20.88 23.20 9.89
CA PHE A 257 -20.69 22.13 8.92
C PHE A 257 -20.46 20.77 9.58
N GLU A 258 -19.77 20.73 10.73
CA GLU A 258 -19.58 19.51 11.50
C GLU A 258 -20.90 18.93 12.02
N ASP A 259 -21.75 19.77 12.59
CA ASP A 259 -23.02 19.35 13.21
C ASP A 259 -23.99 18.70 12.21
N VAL A 260 -23.90 19.06 10.93
CA VAL A 260 -24.82 18.61 9.88
C VAL A 260 -24.21 17.49 9.02
N PHE A 261 -22.94 17.13 9.23
CA PHE A 261 -22.29 16.10 8.44
C PHE A 261 -22.82 14.70 8.77
N VAL A 262 -23.52 14.10 7.81
CA VAL A 262 -24.05 12.73 7.91
C VAL A 262 -23.14 11.76 7.18
N GLN A 263 -22.95 10.57 7.78
CA GLN A 263 -22.17 9.49 7.18
C GLN A 263 -22.77 9.06 5.83
N LEU A 264 -21.97 9.14 4.78
CA LEU A 264 -22.39 8.82 3.43
C LEU A 264 -22.30 7.31 3.17
N CYS A 265 -23.31 6.77 2.48
CA CYS A 265 -23.14 5.49 1.80
C CYS A 265 -22.28 5.66 0.56
N TYR A 266 -21.55 4.61 0.20
CA TYR A 266 -20.62 4.64 -0.92
C TYR A 266 -20.71 3.37 -1.76
N ARG A 267 -20.04 3.42 -2.91
CA ARG A 267 -19.71 2.29 -3.77
C ARG A 267 -18.24 2.39 -4.07
N MET A 268 -17.52 1.28 -4.00
CA MET A 268 -16.07 1.26 -4.19
C MET A 268 -15.68 0.16 -5.16
N ILE A 269 -14.70 0.49 -6.01
CA ILE A 269 -14.00 -0.46 -6.87
C ILE A 269 -12.51 -0.12 -6.87
N THR A 270 -11.69 -1.08 -7.25
CA THR A 270 -10.37 -0.77 -7.81
C THR A 270 -10.57 -0.61 -9.32
N ALA A 271 -10.34 0.60 -9.84
CA ALA A 271 -10.62 0.91 -11.24
C ALA A 271 -9.64 0.15 -12.16
N GLY A 272 -10.18 -0.75 -12.98
CA GLY A 272 -9.45 -1.44 -14.05
C GLY A 272 -9.87 -0.94 -15.44
N PRO A 273 -9.26 -1.47 -16.51
CA PRO A 273 -9.54 -1.05 -17.90
C PRO A 273 -11.02 -1.20 -18.32
N LEU A 274 -11.76 -2.08 -17.66
CA LEU A 274 -13.18 -2.37 -17.94
C LEU A 274 -14.14 -1.56 -17.05
N ALA A 275 -13.64 -0.68 -16.18
CA ALA A 275 -14.49 0.09 -15.27
C ALA A 275 -15.24 1.20 -16.01
N LEU A 276 -16.58 1.16 -15.96
CA LEU A 276 -17.45 2.15 -16.60
C LEU A 276 -17.78 3.31 -15.64
N LEU A 277 -16.77 4.11 -15.29
CA LEU A 277 -16.86 5.15 -14.25
C LEU A 277 -17.95 6.20 -14.49
N ALA A 278 -18.31 6.46 -15.75
CA ALA A 278 -19.31 7.46 -16.14
C ALA A 278 -20.74 6.90 -16.22
N SER A 279 -20.94 5.59 -16.01
CA SER A 279 -22.23 4.93 -16.18
C SER A 279 -22.95 4.73 -14.85
N ASP A 280 -24.01 5.51 -14.61
CA ASP A 280 -24.83 5.38 -13.39
C ASP A 280 -25.55 4.02 -13.29
N SER A 281 -25.94 3.43 -14.44
CA SER A 281 -26.58 2.11 -14.46
C SER A 281 -25.61 1.02 -14.02
N TRP A 282 -24.36 1.08 -14.48
CA TRP A 282 -23.30 0.15 -14.08
C TRP A 282 -23.01 0.22 -12.57
N TRP A 283 -22.90 1.43 -12.01
CA TRP A 283 -22.75 1.60 -10.57
C TRP A 283 -23.92 1.01 -9.78
N SER A 284 -25.13 1.08 -10.33
CA SER A 284 -26.33 0.60 -9.64
C SER A 284 -26.51 -0.91 -9.75
N SER A 285 -26.10 -1.54 -10.86
CA SER A 285 -26.26 -2.98 -11.09
C SER A 285 -25.06 -3.81 -10.62
N GLU A 286 -23.83 -3.36 -10.89
CA GLU A 286 -22.63 -4.17 -10.71
C GLU A 286 -21.91 -3.94 -9.39
N VAL A 287 -22.11 -2.77 -8.76
CA VAL A 287 -21.35 -2.38 -7.57
C VAL A 287 -22.29 -2.27 -6.35
N PRO A 288 -22.14 -3.16 -5.35
CA PRO A 288 -22.94 -3.13 -4.14
C PRO A 288 -22.78 -1.80 -3.38
N ARG A 289 -23.90 -1.27 -2.89
CA ARG A 289 -23.91 -0.13 -1.97
C ARG A 289 -23.42 -0.57 -0.61
N GLN A 290 -22.51 0.20 -0.03
CA GLN A 290 -21.93 -0.03 1.29
C GLN A 290 -22.16 1.19 2.20
N SER A 291 -22.12 0.97 3.50
CA SER A 291 -22.07 1.98 4.56
C SER A 291 -20.70 1.91 5.25
N GLY A 292 -20.43 2.79 6.24
CA GLY A 292 -19.14 2.73 6.94
C GLY A 292 -18.02 3.49 6.23
N LEU A 293 -18.30 4.64 5.60
CA LEU A 293 -17.28 5.36 4.81
C LEU A 293 -16.05 5.74 5.65
N HIS A 294 -16.24 6.12 6.91
CA HIS A 294 -15.12 6.38 7.83
C HIS A 294 -14.21 5.17 7.98
N THR A 295 -14.78 4.01 8.24
CA THR A 295 -14.04 2.75 8.35
C THR A 295 -13.28 2.42 7.06
N LEU A 296 -13.90 2.63 5.90
CA LEU A 296 -13.22 2.47 4.61
C LEU A 296 -12.01 3.40 4.48
N LEU A 297 -12.19 4.68 4.78
CA LEU A 297 -11.14 5.69 4.69
C LEU A 297 -10.02 5.41 5.69
N THR A 298 -10.37 5.01 6.91
CA THR A 298 -9.41 4.57 7.93
C THR A 298 -8.54 3.44 7.40
N ARG A 299 -9.14 2.36 6.90
CA ARG A 299 -8.39 1.24 6.30
C ARG A 299 -7.56 1.68 5.10
N HIS A 300 -8.10 2.54 4.25
CA HIS A 300 -7.37 3.04 3.09
C HIS A 300 -6.11 3.80 3.52
N PHE A 301 -6.23 4.78 4.41
CA PHE A 301 -5.11 5.61 4.86
C PHE A 301 -4.08 4.85 5.70
N THR A 302 -4.48 3.79 6.40
CA THR A 302 -3.53 2.90 7.08
C THR A 302 -2.92 1.86 6.17
N SER A 303 -3.48 1.59 4.98
CA SER A 303 -2.95 0.62 4.03
C SER A 303 -1.80 1.18 3.17
N SER A 304 -0.95 0.28 2.67
CA SER A 304 0.10 0.63 1.70
C SER A 304 -0.46 1.16 0.37
N GLU A 305 -1.71 0.83 0.02
CA GLU A 305 -2.33 1.28 -1.23
C GLU A 305 -2.49 2.80 -1.31
N SER A 306 -2.69 3.48 -0.17
CA SER A 306 -2.84 4.94 -0.10
C SER A 306 -1.66 5.72 -0.70
N SER A 307 -0.45 5.15 -0.63
CA SER A 307 0.76 5.74 -1.18
C SER A 307 1.02 5.39 -2.65
N ARG A 308 0.31 4.38 -3.17
CA ARG A 308 0.57 3.79 -4.49
C ARG A 308 -0.47 4.12 -5.54
N ALA A 309 -1.72 4.33 -5.13
CA ALA A 309 -2.81 4.64 -6.03
C ALA A 309 -3.66 5.80 -5.49
N PRO A 310 -4.06 6.76 -6.35
CA PRO A 310 -4.92 7.85 -5.93
C PRO A 310 -6.34 7.37 -5.62
N LEU A 311 -6.96 7.94 -4.59
CA LEU A 311 -8.39 7.77 -4.31
C LEU A 311 -9.20 8.76 -5.16
N LEU A 312 -10.03 8.24 -6.07
CA LEU A 312 -10.93 9.06 -6.89
C LEU A 312 -12.36 9.01 -6.36
N MET A 313 -12.90 10.17 -6.01
CA MET A 313 -14.29 10.31 -5.55
C MET A 313 -15.17 10.91 -6.64
N ILE A 314 -16.18 10.16 -7.05
CA ILE A 314 -17.14 10.55 -8.09
C ILE A 314 -18.53 10.67 -7.45
N GLY A 315 -19.33 11.62 -7.92
CA GLY A 315 -20.71 11.80 -7.48
C GLY A 315 -21.37 12.98 -8.18
N GLY A 316 -22.70 12.97 -8.25
CA GLY A 316 -23.48 14.03 -8.87
C GLY A 316 -23.34 15.41 -8.20
N PRO A 317 -23.87 16.48 -8.80
CA PRO A 317 -23.97 17.79 -8.16
C PRO A 317 -24.65 17.68 -6.78
N GLY A 318 -24.13 18.39 -5.78
CA GLY A 318 -24.69 18.37 -4.42
C GLY A 318 -24.42 17.11 -3.59
N SER A 319 -23.71 16.10 -4.13
CA SER A 319 -23.45 14.83 -3.42
C SER A 319 -22.47 14.92 -2.23
N GLY A 320 -22.13 16.11 -1.76
CA GLY A 320 -21.25 16.31 -0.60
C GLY A 320 -19.75 16.06 -0.82
N LYS A 321 -19.24 15.86 -2.04
CA LYS A 321 -17.81 15.59 -2.32
C LYS A 321 -16.85 16.61 -1.68
N SER A 322 -17.11 17.90 -1.89
CA SER A 322 -16.28 18.98 -1.35
C SER A 322 -16.33 19.02 0.17
N MET A 323 -17.52 18.80 0.74
CA MET A 323 -17.72 18.77 2.19
C MET A 323 -16.98 17.58 2.82
N LEU A 324 -17.13 16.38 2.25
CA LEU A 324 -16.39 15.20 2.68
C LEU A 324 -14.87 15.41 2.58
N THR A 325 -14.38 16.06 1.53
CA THR A 325 -12.95 16.38 1.40
C THR A 325 -12.47 17.31 2.53
N LYS A 326 -13.26 18.31 2.91
CA LYS A 326 -12.97 19.18 4.06
C LYS A 326 -12.96 18.39 5.38
N VAL A 327 -13.96 17.53 5.60
CA VAL A 327 -14.06 16.67 6.79
C VAL A 327 -12.85 15.75 6.89
N ILE A 328 -12.45 15.10 5.80
CA ILE A 328 -11.24 14.26 5.76
C ILE A 328 -10.00 15.10 6.11
N ALA A 329 -9.88 16.32 5.56
CA ALA A 329 -8.71 17.15 5.80
C ALA A 329 -8.59 17.65 7.24
N ALA A 330 -9.71 17.87 7.91
CA ALA A 330 -9.77 18.26 9.32
C ALA A 330 -9.55 17.09 10.28
N ARG A 331 -10.08 15.90 9.94
CA ARG A 331 -10.09 14.73 10.84
C ARG A 331 -8.90 13.79 10.69
N ILE A 332 -8.01 13.98 9.71
CA ILE A 332 -6.78 13.19 9.62
C ILE A 332 -5.80 13.67 10.72
N PRO A 333 -5.25 12.75 11.55
CA PRO A 333 -4.32 13.11 12.61
C PRO A 333 -3.05 13.81 12.10
N ASP A 334 -2.66 14.89 12.78
CA ASP A 334 -1.47 15.68 12.44
C ASP A 334 -0.15 15.06 12.94
N SER A 335 -0.24 14.05 13.81
CA SER A 335 0.87 13.26 14.35
C SER A 335 1.60 12.42 13.29
N GLY A 336 0.93 12.09 12.19
CA GLY A 336 1.48 11.25 11.10
C GLY A 336 1.38 11.88 9.71
N PHE A 337 0.53 12.88 9.51
CA PHE A 337 0.19 13.40 8.20
C PHE A 337 0.25 14.92 8.13
N THR A 338 0.37 15.45 6.92
CA THR A 338 0.26 16.88 6.65
C THR A 338 -0.72 17.04 5.50
N VAL A 339 -1.92 17.52 5.81
CA VAL A 339 -2.99 17.59 4.82
C VAL A 339 -3.03 18.97 4.17
N VAL A 340 -2.93 18.97 2.85
CA VAL A 340 -3.04 20.18 2.02
C VAL A 340 -4.26 20.05 1.12
N THR A 341 -5.18 20.99 1.24
CA THR A 341 -6.38 21.05 0.39
C THR A 341 -6.12 21.99 -0.80
N VAL A 342 -6.32 21.48 -2.03
CA VAL A 342 -6.11 22.26 -3.27
C VAL A 342 -7.44 22.42 -4.02
N PRO A 343 -8.18 23.53 -3.81
CA PRO A 343 -9.43 23.77 -4.51
C PRO A 343 -9.18 24.11 -5.98
N LEU A 344 -9.54 23.20 -6.90
CA LEU A 344 -9.27 23.41 -8.33
C LEU A 344 -10.10 24.56 -8.96
N ARG A 345 -11.31 24.82 -8.45
CA ARG A 345 -12.23 25.83 -9.02
C ARG A 345 -11.78 27.29 -8.82
N SER A 346 -10.79 27.55 -7.98
CA SER A 346 -10.22 28.89 -7.73
C SER A 346 -8.82 29.10 -8.32
N THR A 347 -8.21 28.07 -8.91
CA THR A 347 -6.81 28.11 -9.40
C THR A 347 -6.61 28.79 -10.76
N ALA A 348 -7.66 29.36 -11.36
CA ALA A 348 -7.57 30.08 -12.64
C ALA A 348 -6.94 31.49 -12.54
N ILE A 349 -6.53 31.95 -11.35
CA ILE A 349 -5.89 33.26 -11.17
C ILE A 349 -4.48 33.04 -10.60
N GLY A 350 -3.47 32.85 -11.45
CA GLY A 350 -2.09 32.89 -10.96
C GLY A 350 -0.98 32.30 -11.86
N LEU A 351 -1.28 31.39 -12.80
CA LEU A 351 -0.24 30.79 -13.65
C LEU A 351 0.00 31.54 -14.99
N ARG A 352 -0.54 32.75 -15.16
CA ARG A 352 -0.12 33.67 -16.23
C ARG A 352 0.58 34.88 -15.63
N GLY A 353 1.92 34.84 -15.55
CA GLY A 353 2.64 36.00 -15.05
C GLY A 353 4.15 35.92 -14.91
N ARG A 354 4.91 35.31 -15.85
CA ARG A 354 6.32 35.70 -16.06
C ARG A 354 6.90 35.22 -17.40
N ALA A 355 6.32 35.69 -18.50
CA ALA A 355 7.07 35.85 -19.75
C ALA A 355 7.16 37.35 -20.01
N GLY A 356 8.33 37.92 -19.66
CA GLY A 356 8.62 39.33 -19.87
C GLY A 356 8.57 39.67 -21.36
N ARG A 357 7.70 40.61 -21.73
CA ARG A 357 7.87 41.43 -22.92
C ARG A 357 8.35 42.80 -22.47
N THR A 358 9.67 42.95 -22.43
CA THR A 358 10.33 44.23 -22.62
C THR A 358 9.98 44.74 -24.02
N GLY A 359 9.08 45.72 -24.10
CA GLY A 359 8.91 46.52 -25.31
C GLY A 359 9.88 47.69 -25.27
N PRO A 360 10.64 47.99 -26.34
CA PRO A 360 11.37 49.24 -26.40
C PRO A 360 10.46 50.37 -26.90
N ALA A 361 10.71 51.53 -26.33
CA ALA A 361 10.08 52.81 -26.59
C ALA A 361 10.15 53.24 -28.08
N GLY A 362 9.13 54.00 -28.51
CA GLY A 362 9.12 54.66 -29.81
C GLY A 362 10.19 55.76 -29.95
N PRO A 363 10.26 56.40 -31.11
CA PRO A 363 9.86 57.81 -31.10
C PRO A 363 9.15 58.32 -32.38
N HIS A 364 8.30 59.33 -32.15
CA HIS A 364 7.93 60.49 -32.98
C HIS A 364 7.97 60.41 -34.53
N ARG A 365 6.81 60.71 -35.16
CA ARG A 365 6.64 61.92 -36.01
C ARG A 365 5.20 62.21 -36.45
N ARG A 366 4.76 63.44 -36.11
CA ARG A 366 4.00 64.45 -36.90
C ARG A 366 2.81 64.05 -37.80
N THR A 367 1.63 64.52 -37.37
CA THR A 367 0.67 65.39 -38.09
C THR A 367 0.54 65.28 -39.62
N SER A 368 -0.64 64.89 -40.11
CA SER A 368 -1.47 65.74 -40.97
C SER A 368 -2.86 65.15 -41.25
N ARG A 369 -3.85 66.02 -41.06
CA ARG A 369 -5.25 66.03 -41.48
C ARG A 369 -5.42 65.81 -43.00
N VAL A 370 -6.60 65.28 -43.41
CA VAL A 370 -7.39 65.45 -44.67
C VAL A 370 -8.16 64.12 -44.89
N GLU A 371 -9.44 64.04 -44.52
CA GLU A 371 -10.66 64.29 -45.32
C GLU A 371 -11.08 63.14 -46.29
N ARG A 372 -12.32 62.66 -46.04
CA ARG A 372 -13.37 62.23 -47.00
C ARG A 372 -13.37 60.84 -47.66
N SER A 373 -14.52 60.17 -47.46
CA SER A 373 -15.30 59.29 -48.36
C SER A 373 -14.63 57.99 -48.84
N ARG A 374 -15.25 56.80 -48.82
CA ARG A 374 -16.66 56.37 -48.84
C ARG A 374 -16.76 55.03 -48.12
#